data_AF-A0A7V9L5H4-F1
#
_entry.id   AF-A0A7V9L5H4-F1
#
_cell.length_a   1.000
_cell.length_b   1.000
_cell.length_c   1.000
_cell.angle_alpha   90.00
_cell.angle_beta   90.00
_cell.angle_gamma   90.00
#
_symmetry.space_group_name_H-M   'P 1'
#
loop_
_entity.id
_entity.type
_entity.pdbx_description
1 polymer ?
#
loop_
_entity_poly.entity_id
_entity_poly.type
_entity_poly.pdbx_seq_one_letter_code
_entity_poly.pdbx_strand_id
1 'polypeptide(L)'
;MASTKAKRTQSTKAKAARPAPKTTSAAAKTNAGGIDAVEAAMKSGDHATALAAALPAWRATRDAAIADAIAGISALARPLFTVPEARTNADFQNSWLAVLKSGDPVAVGWLAEALFEQLPGSDADAKVASFGVRLREAAKQPDPRIASALVRLAEQAAPIVRWAGDKVRKTLVAIGDAGTRQSLEAMVPTLDDFHRKSWKPILAKLPATKPVGDAERARWAAVSGRPSRKARGDVASLYQAVLASPHDDEPRIVLADALQEIGDPRGEFMALQLAEASGQATVEAVKRADALLKKHKKEWLGAIGRVTYRARFRRGFLDELELDGSWKANDKGWKQYSQDPSLATVTQVTGKATPEIYALFVGSPGMRALRSVRVEADVVAETLAKVKPAPVRELISTGWKRKDYAERFASHVVPLVAALPNVNAIECGTEVLDLLRASSVFKRIESLRTHAHAIDVIALWRELPAHVRRLSWGGGSEVELVRVGRGASCTVRIASAYAYDDVDDQLKRLAAKVDGLVRLELVAPKKLQPDPARLATTFGKKVEIVVREPVPSSGLATGLGG
;
A
#
# COMPACT_ATOMS: atom_id res chain seq x y z
N MET A 1 -37.84 -4.82 -60.16
CA MET A 1 -38.09 -5.85 -61.19
C MET A 1 -37.10 -6.98 -61.01
N ALA A 2 -37.64 -8.14 -60.63
CA ALA A 2 -37.24 -9.51 -60.90
C ALA A 2 -35.79 -9.87 -61.34
N SER A 3 -35.24 -10.82 -60.57
CA SER A 3 -34.82 -12.16 -61.02
C SER A 3 -33.38 -12.39 -61.54
N THR A 4 -32.65 -13.12 -60.69
CA THR A 4 -32.03 -14.44 -60.95
C THR A 4 -31.22 -14.66 -62.23
N LYS A 5 -29.95 -15.04 -62.06
CA LYS A 5 -29.27 -15.97 -62.97
C LYS A 5 -28.20 -16.80 -62.24
N ALA A 6 -28.45 -18.11 -62.17
CA ALA A 6 -27.46 -19.13 -61.91
C ALA A 6 -27.04 -19.78 -63.24
N LYS A 7 -25.76 -20.14 -63.39
CA LYS A 7 -25.24 -21.23 -64.25
C LYS A 7 -23.77 -21.48 -63.85
N ARG A 8 -23.43 -22.62 -63.25
CA ARG A 8 -23.15 -23.97 -63.81
C ARG A 8 -21.69 -24.16 -64.28
N THR A 9 -20.93 -24.86 -63.44
CA THR A 9 -20.04 -26.03 -63.70
C THR A 9 -18.97 -26.00 -64.80
N GLN A 10 -17.74 -26.40 -64.43
CA GLN A 10 -16.96 -27.54 -64.98
C GLN A 10 -15.62 -27.63 -64.21
N SER A 11 -14.85 -28.72 -64.12
CA SER A 11 -15.01 -30.18 -64.04
C SER A 11 -13.59 -30.74 -64.23
N THR A 12 -13.33 -31.95 -63.70
CA THR A 12 -12.21 -32.88 -64.01
C THR A 12 -10.85 -32.60 -63.36
N LYS A 13 -10.03 -33.58 -62.93
CA LYS A 13 -10.06 -35.05 -63.08
C LYS A 13 -9.13 -35.72 -62.03
N ALA A 14 -9.46 -36.96 -61.69
CA ALA A 14 -8.81 -37.84 -60.72
C ALA A 14 -7.55 -38.58 -61.22
N LYS A 15 -6.75 -39.15 -60.30
CA LYS A 15 -6.12 -40.47 -60.49
C LYS A 15 -5.70 -41.14 -59.16
N ALA A 16 -5.89 -42.45 -59.09
CA ALA A 16 -5.87 -43.34 -57.93
C ALA A 16 -4.60 -44.22 -57.84
N ALA A 17 -4.32 -44.85 -56.68
CA ALA A 17 -4.08 -46.32 -56.56
C ALA A 17 -3.74 -46.85 -55.13
N ARG A 18 -4.55 -47.84 -54.70
CA ARG A 18 -4.32 -49.12 -53.95
C ARG A 18 -3.82 -49.22 -52.47
N PRO A 19 -4.16 -50.34 -51.76
CA PRO A 19 -4.44 -50.37 -50.32
C PRO A 19 -3.67 -51.39 -49.43
N ALA A 20 -3.78 -51.15 -48.10
CA ALA A 20 -3.72 -52.05 -46.92
C ALA A 20 -2.33 -52.57 -46.44
N PRO A 21 -2.10 -52.70 -45.10
CA PRO A 21 -2.77 -53.71 -44.28
C PRO A 21 -3.32 -53.23 -42.92
N LYS A 22 -4.33 -53.95 -42.42
CA LYS A 22 -4.85 -53.86 -41.04
C LYS A 22 -3.87 -54.55 -40.09
N THR A 23 -3.67 -54.02 -38.87
CA THR A 23 -3.58 -54.82 -37.63
C THR A 23 -3.60 -53.94 -36.37
N THR A 24 -4.37 -54.41 -35.38
CA THR A 24 -4.26 -54.21 -33.91
C THR A 24 -4.33 -52.78 -33.36
N SER A 25 -5.49 -52.30 -32.86
CA SER A 25 -6.07 -52.59 -31.55
C SER A 25 -5.14 -52.33 -30.35
N ALA A 26 -4.99 -51.06 -29.97
CA ALA A 26 -4.80 -50.64 -28.58
C ALA A 26 -5.33 -49.22 -28.44
N ALA A 27 -6.64 -49.12 -28.14
CA ALA A 27 -7.29 -47.85 -27.85
C ALA A 27 -6.77 -47.31 -26.50
N ALA A 28 -5.72 -46.50 -26.55
CA ALA A 28 -5.42 -45.57 -25.49
C ALA A 28 -6.57 -44.55 -25.42
N LYS A 29 -7.44 -44.68 -24.42
CA LYS A 29 -8.39 -43.63 -24.03
C LYS A 29 -7.57 -42.42 -23.60
N THR A 30 -7.29 -41.51 -24.52
CA THR A 30 -6.80 -40.16 -24.22
C THR A 30 -7.86 -39.46 -23.38
N ASN A 31 -7.60 -39.35 -22.07
CA ASN A 31 -8.35 -38.45 -21.19
C ASN A 31 -8.16 -37.02 -21.72
N ALA A 32 -9.22 -36.45 -22.31
CA ALA A 32 -9.23 -35.12 -22.93
C ALA A 32 -9.23 -33.96 -21.90
N GLY A 33 -8.57 -34.13 -20.76
CA GLY A 33 -8.43 -33.14 -19.70
C GLY A 33 -7.55 -33.68 -18.58
N GLY A 34 -6.55 -32.92 -18.17
CA GLY A 34 -5.56 -33.37 -17.20
C GLY A 34 -4.28 -32.57 -17.26
N ILE A 35 -3.43 -32.76 -16.25
CA ILE A 35 -2.22 -31.97 -16.06
C ILE A 35 -1.19 -32.10 -17.19
N ASP A 36 -1.11 -33.26 -17.84
CA ASP A 36 -0.17 -33.47 -18.95
C ASP A 36 -0.47 -32.54 -20.14
N ALA A 37 -1.75 -32.32 -20.45
CA ALA A 37 -2.18 -31.40 -21.50
C ALA A 37 -1.90 -29.94 -21.14
N VAL A 38 -2.03 -29.60 -19.85
CA VAL A 38 -1.70 -28.25 -19.35
C VAL A 38 -0.20 -28.00 -19.46
N GLU A 39 0.64 -28.94 -19.02
CA GLU A 39 2.09 -28.82 -19.15
C GLU A 39 2.55 -28.70 -20.61
N ALA A 40 1.95 -29.48 -21.53
CA ALA A 40 2.25 -29.39 -22.95
C ALA A 40 1.89 -28.01 -23.53
N ALA A 41 0.70 -27.49 -23.21
CA ALA A 41 0.25 -26.17 -23.67
C ALA A 41 1.07 -25.02 -23.07
N MET A 42 1.47 -25.14 -21.80
CA MET A 42 2.34 -24.16 -21.14
C MET A 42 3.74 -24.13 -21.76
N LYS A 43 4.30 -25.28 -22.16
CA LYS A 43 5.59 -25.34 -22.88
C LYS A 43 5.54 -24.64 -24.24
N SER A 44 4.40 -24.62 -24.91
CA SER A 44 4.21 -23.92 -26.19
C SER A 44 3.71 -22.47 -26.03
N GLY A 45 3.55 -21.96 -24.80
CA GLY A 45 3.01 -20.63 -24.53
C GLY A 45 1.52 -20.47 -24.85
N ASP A 46 0.79 -21.56 -25.07
CA ASP A 46 -0.64 -21.55 -25.40
C ASP A 46 -1.49 -21.57 -24.11
N HIS A 47 -1.60 -20.39 -23.49
CA HIS A 47 -2.33 -20.23 -22.24
C HIS A 47 -3.84 -20.51 -22.38
N ALA A 48 -4.43 -20.30 -23.58
CA ALA A 48 -5.85 -20.54 -23.81
C ALA A 48 -6.17 -22.05 -23.74
N THR A 49 -5.35 -22.86 -24.43
CA THR A 49 -5.45 -24.32 -24.37
C THR A 49 -5.15 -24.86 -22.97
N ALA A 50 -4.15 -24.28 -22.28
CA ALA A 50 -3.83 -24.64 -20.90
C ALA A 50 -5.03 -24.41 -19.95
N LEU A 51 -5.70 -23.26 -20.03
CA LEU A 51 -6.89 -22.99 -19.23
C LEU A 51 -8.07 -23.90 -19.61
N ALA A 52 -8.29 -24.13 -20.90
CA ALA A 52 -9.34 -25.03 -21.39
C ALA A 52 -9.17 -26.47 -20.87
N ALA A 53 -7.92 -26.94 -20.74
CA ALA A 53 -7.60 -28.25 -20.19
C ALA A 53 -7.66 -28.32 -18.65
N ALA A 54 -7.29 -27.24 -17.95
CA ALA A 54 -7.30 -27.19 -16.48
C ALA A 54 -8.71 -27.09 -15.87
N LEU A 55 -9.63 -26.38 -16.54
CA LEU A 55 -10.98 -26.13 -16.02
C LEU A 55 -11.81 -27.41 -15.79
N PRO A 56 -11.88 -28.39 -16.72
CA PRO A 56 -12.53 -29.66 -16.46
C PRO A 56 -11.92 -30.44 -15.28
N ALA A 57 -10.59 -30.44 -15.15
CA ALA A 57 -9.89 -31.10 -14.05
C ALA A 57 -10.26 -30.47 -12.70
N TRP A 58 -10.31 -29.14 -12.61
CA TRP A 58 -10.81 -28.46 -11.42
C TRP A 58 -12.30 -28.72 -11.18
N ARG A 59 -13.16 -28.73 -12.22
CA ARG A 59 -14.61 -29.00 -12.02
C ARG A 59 -14.87 -30.38 -11.43
N ALA A 60 -14.06 -31.37 -11.82
CA ALA A 60 -14.16 -32.76 -11.34
C ALA A 60 -13.66 -32.96 -9.90
N THR A 61 -12.68 -32.17 -9.46
CA THR A 61 -11.98 -32.34 -8.17
C THR A 61 -12.31 -31.27 -7.14
N ARG A 62 -12.55 -30.04 -7.60
CA ARG A 62 -12.64 -28.82 -6.79
C ARG A 62 -11.40 -28.61 -5.90
N ASP A 63 -10.26 -29.12 -6.36
CA ASP A 63 -8.99 -29.06 -5.64
C ASP A 63 -8.35 -27.66 -5.75
N ALA A 64 -7.78 -27.19 -4.63
CA ALA A 64 -7.19 -25.87 -4.54
C ALA A 64 -5.92 -25.71 -5.39
N ALA A 65 -5.13 -26.77 -5.60
CA ALA A 65 -3.91 -26.69 -6.40
C ALA A 65 -4.22 -26.39 -7.87
N ILE A 66 -5.30 -27.00 -8.41
CA ILE A 66 -5.75 -26.74 -9.78
C ILE A 66 -6.35 -25.33 -9.88
N ALA A 67 -7.09 -24.88 -8.86
CA ALA A 67 -7.61 -23.52 -8.80
C ALA A 67 -6.49 -22.47 -8.83
N ASP A 68 -5.41 -22.69 -8.06
CA ASP A 68 -4.23 -21.84 -8.03
C ASP A 68 -3.50 -21.83 -9.38
N ALA A 69 -3.39 -23.00 -10.04
CA ALA A 69 -2.84 -23.11 -11.39
C ALA A 69 -3.65 -22.33 -12.42
N ILE A 70 -4.97 -22.48 -12.44
CA ILE A 70 -5.87 -21.72 -13.31
C ILE A 70 -5.71 -20.22 -13.09
N ALA A 71 -5.60 -19.77 -11.83
CA ALA A 71 -5.42 -18.36 -11.52
C ALA A 71 -4.07 -17.81 -12.00
N GLY A 72 -3.00 -18.62 -11.91
CA GLY A 72 -1.67 -18.26 -12.40
C GLY A 72 -1.59 -18.18 -13.93
N ILE A 73 -2.07 -19.21 -14.62
CA ILE A 73 -2.15 -19.23 -16.09
C ILE A 73 -3.04 -18.09 -16.60
N SER A 74 -4.16 -17.80 -15.91
CA SER A 74 -5.04 -16.70 -16.26
C SER A 74 -4.37 -15.33 -16.13
N ALA A 75 -3.39 -15.16 -15.24
CA ALA A 75 -2.65 -13.92 -15.10
C ALA A 75 -1.69 -13.70 -16.27
N LEU A 76 -1.02 -14.78 -16.72
CA LEU A 76 -0.17 -14.76 -17.92
C LEU A 76 -0.98 -14.52 -19.21
N ALA A 77 -2.21 -15.06 -19.26
CA ALA A 77 -3.09 -14.90 -20.42
C ALA A 77 -3.82 -13.54 -20.45
N ARG A 78 -3.93 -12.84 -19.31
CA ARG A 78 -4.73 -11.61 -19.17
C ARG A 78 -4.37 -10.50 -20.19
N PRO A 79 -3.09 -10.23 -20.50
CA PRO A 79 -2.71 -9.23 -21.51
C PRO A 79 -3.13 -9.58 -22.94
N LEU A 80 -3.41 -10.87 -23.22
CA LEU A 80 -3.86 -11.33 -24.53
C LEU A 80 -5.35 -11.06 -24.79
N PHE A 81 -6.11 -10.71 -23.75
CA PHE A 81 -7.53 -10.42 -23.85
C PHE A 81 -7.79 -8.91 -24.02
N THR A 82 -8.38 -8.56 -25.16
CA THR A 82 -8.88 -7.22 -25.44
C THR A 82 -10.22 -7.00 -24.74
N VAL A 83 -10.26 -6.03 -23.82
CA VAL A 83 -11.48 -5.66 -23.11
C VAL A 83 -12.47 -5.01 -24.09
N PRO A 84 -13.74 -5.44 -24.13
CA PRO A 84 -14.75 -4.79 -24.95
C PRO A 84 -14.95 -3.33 -24.54
N GLU A 85 -15.03 -2.42 -25.51
CA GLU A 85 -15.40 -1.03 -25.25
C GLU A 85 -16.88 -0.93 -24.86
N ALA A 86 -17.18 -0.16 -23.82
CA ALA A 86 -18.54 0.12 -23.39
C ALA A 86 -18.71 1.61 -23.11
N ARG A 87 -19.79 2.20 -23.65
CA ARG A 87 -20.09 3.64 -23.48
C ARG A 87 -21.04 3.91 -22.32
N THR A 88 -21.83 2.91 -21.94
CA THR A 88 -22.77 2.97 -20.82
C THR A 88 -22.66 1.74 -19.93
N ASN A 89 -23.16 1.82 -18.70
CA ASN A 89 -23.25 0.66 -17.81
C ASN A 89 -24.08 -0.48 -18.40
N ALA A 90 -25.12 -0.16 -19.19
CA ALA A 90 -25.93 -1.15 -19.89
C ALA A 90 -25.13 -1.88 -20.97
N ASP A 91 -24.34 -1.14 -21.77
CA ASP A 91 -23.44 -1.73 -22.75
C ASP A 91 -22.38 -2.61 -22.10
N PHE A 92 -21.85 -2.17 -20.95
CA PHE A 92 -20.87 -2.93 -20.18
C PHE A 92 -21.47 -4.24 -19.67
N GLN A 93 -22.68 -4.21 -19.10
CA GLN A 93 -23.41 -5.40 -18.66
C GLN A 93 -23.63 -6.39 -19.82
N ASN A 94 -24.09 -5.89 -20.97
CA ASN A 94 -24.34 -6.73 -22.14
C ASN A 94 -23.04 -7.35 -22.67
N SER A 95 -21.96 -6.58 -22.71
CA SER A 95 -20.63 -7.05 -23.12
C SER A 95 -20.09 -8.10 -22.15
N TRP A 96 -20.21 -7.86 -20.84
CA TRP A 96 -19.81 -8.83 -19.81
C TRP A 96 -20.56 -10.17 -19.97
N LEU A 97 -21.88 -10.12 -20.18
CA LEU A 97 -22.69 -11.32 -20.39
C LEU A 97 -22.37 -12.03 -21.71
N ALA A 98 -22.11 -11.28 -22.79
CA ALA A 98 -21.73 -11.83 -24.08
C ALA A 98 -20.38 -12.55 -24.01
N VAL A 99 -19.39 -11.95 -23.33
CA VAL A 99 -18.08 -12.56 -23.09
C VAL A 99 -18.20 -13.80 -22.20
N LEU A 100 -19.00 -13.77 -21.13
CA LEU A 100 -19.26 -14.99 -20.35
C LEU A 100 -19.88 -16.11 -21.20
N LYS A 101 -20.76 -15.75 -22.14
CA LYS A 101 -21.44 -16.70 -23.02
C LYS A 101 -20.51 -17.26 -24.12
N SER A 102 -19.46 -16.55 -24.51
CA SER A 102 -18.50 -17.05 -25.51
C SER A 102 -17.76 -18.31 -25.01
N GLY A 103 -17.64 -18.45 -23.69
CA GLY A 103 -16.91 -19.56 -23.06
C GLY A 103 -15.40 -19.45 -23.20
N ASP A 104 -14.87 -18.29 -23.62
CA ASP A 104 -13.44 -18.06 -23.73
C ASP A 104 -12.78 -18.13 -22.34
N PRO A 105 -11.92 -19.13 -22.08
CA PRO A 105 -11.32 -19.32 -20.77
C PRO A 105 -10.33 -18.21 -20.40
N VAL A 106 -9.76 -17.50 -21.38
CA VAL A 106 -8.84 -16.37 -21.15
C VAL A 106 -9.63 -15.16 -20.62
N ALA A 107 -10.81 -14.92 -21.19
CA ALA A 107 -11.66 -13.77 -20.85
C ALA A 107 -12.17 -13.78 -19.41
N VAL A 108 -12.26 -14.97 -18.77
CA VAL A 108 -12.80 -15.10 -17.41
C VAL A 108 -11.95 -14.38 -16.36
N GLY A 109 -10.64 -14.17 -16.61
CA GLY A 109 -9.82 -13.31 -15.75
C GLY A 109 -10.40 -11.90 -15.63
N TRP A 110 -10.71 -11.29 -16.78
CA TRP A 110 -11.40 -10.00 -16.83
C TRP A 110 -12.82 -10.08 -16.24
N LEU A 111 -13.59 -11.13 -16.53
CA LEU A 111 -14.95 -11.28 -15.99
C LEU A 111 -14.96 -11.28 -14.45
N ALA A 112 -13.96 -11.90 -13.83
CA ALA A 112 -13.80 -11.97 -12.37
C ALA A 112 -13.37 -10.62 -11.77
N GLU A 113 -12.47 -9.87 -12.43
CA GLU A 113 -12.06 -8.51 -12.05
C GLU A 113 -13.24 -7.53 -12.15
N ALA A 114 -13.91 -7.55 -13.30
CA ALA A 114 -15.02 -6.67 -13.65
C ALA A 114 -16.37 -7.08 -13.04
N LEU A 115 -16.41 -8.16 -12.24
CA LEU A 115 -17.64 -8.79 -11.78
C LEU A 115 -18.62 -7.81 -11.11
N PHE A 116 -18.08 -6.79 -10.42
CA PHE A 116 -18.84 -5.75 -9.73
C PHE A 116 -18.81 -4.37 -10.43
N GLU A 117 -18.09 -4.23 -11.54
CA GLU A 117 -17.91 -2.94 -12.21
C GLU A 117 -19.10 -2.56 -13.09
N GLN A 118 -19.38 -1.25 -13.14
CA GLN A 118 -20.32 -0.62 -14.07
C GLN A 118 -21.70 -1.28 -14.12
N LEU A 119 -22.26 -1.64 -12.96
CA LEU A 119 -23.60 -2.22 -12.87
C LEU A 119 -24.67 -1.21 -13.33
N PRO A 120 -25.59 -1.60 -14.22
CA PRO A 120 -26.76 -0.80 -14.58
C PRO A 120 -27.67 -0.53 -13.38
N GLY A 121 -28.37 0.61 -13.44
CA GLY A 121 -29.39 0.99 -12.45
C GLY A 121 -29.12 2.36 -11.82
N SER A 122 -30.19 3.12 -11.61
CA SER A 122 -30.18 4.43 -10.94
C SER A 122 -30.10 4.32 -9.42
N ASP A 123 -30.51 3.19 -8.85
CA ASP A 123 -30.55 2.95 -7.41
C ASP A 123 -29.89 1.60 -7.01
N ALA A 124 -29.91 1.31 -5.71
CA ALA A 124 -29.30 0.11 -5.14
C ALA A 124 -29.98 -1.18 -5.60
N ASP A 125 -31.31 -1.20 -5.69
CA ASP A 125 -32.09 -2.40 -6.03
C ASP A 125 -31.89 -2.79 -7.49
N ALA A 126 -31.88 -1.81 -8.40
CA ALA A 126 -31.58 -2.02 -9.81
C ALA A 126 -30.16 -2.56 -10.02
N LYS A 127 -29.18 -2.07 -9.24
CA LYS A 127 -27.80 -2.59 -9.27
C LYS A 127 -27.71 -4.01 -8.71
N VAL A 128 -28.43 -4.31 -7.63
CA VAL A 128 -28.53 -5.67 -7.06
C VAL A 128 -29.18 -6.64 -8.03
N ALA A 129 -30.21 -6.20 -8.76
CA ALA A 129 -30.84 -7.00 -9.81
C ALA A 129 -29.86 -7.32 -10.94
N SER A 130 -29.16 -6.30 -11.47
CA SER A 130 -28.15 -6.45 -12.52
C SER A 130 -26.98 -7.36 -12.10
N PHE A 131 -26.52 -7.21 -10.88
CA PHE A 131 -25.50 -8.09 -10.29
C PHE A 131 -26.03 -9.52 -10.17
N GLY A 132 -27.27 -9.68 -9.72
CA GLY A 132 -27.96 -10.97 -9.65
C GLY A 132 -28.05 -11.69 -11.00
N VAL A 133 -28.16 -10.96 -12.11
CA VAL A 133 -28.09 -11.55 -13.47
C VAL A 133 -26.69 -12.11 -13.74
N ARG A 134 -25.61 -11.35 -13.48
CA ARG A 134 -24.23 -11.85 -13.63
C ARG A 134 -23.99 -13.11 -12.80
N LEU A 135 -24.42 -13.10 -11.54
CA LEU A 135 -24.27 -14.23 -10.62
C LEU A 135 -25.01 -15.49 -11.09
N ARG A 136 -26.22 -15.33 -11.65
CA ARG A 136 -27.01 -16.43 -12.17
C ARG A 136 -26.37 -17.06 -13.40
N GLU A 137 -25.87 -16.25 -14.32
CA GLU A 137 -25.20 -16.75 -15.52
C GLU A 137 -23.84 -17.39 -15.19
N ALA A 138 -23.05 -16.77 -14.29
CA ALA A 138 -21.78 -17.33 -13.84
C ALA A 138 -21.94 -18.69 -13.14
N ALA A 139 -23.03 -18.88 -12.39
CA ALA A 139 -23.31 -20.16 -11.74
C ALA A 139 -23.49 -21.33 -12.72
N LYS A 140 -23.83 -21.07 -13.98
CA LYS A 140 -23.99 -22.11 -15.03
C LYS A 140 -22.65 -22.62 -15.54
N GLN A 141 -21.58 -21.86 -15.37
CA GLN A 141 -20.24 -22.20 -15.84
C GLN A 141 -19.24 -22.08 -14.68
N PRO A 142 -19.21 -23.07 -13.75
CA PRO A 142 -18.36 -22.98 -12.58
C PRO A 142 -16.89 -22.73 -12.95
N ASP A 143 -16.30 -21.72 -12.31
CA ASP A 143 -14.91 -21.31 -12.48
C ASP A 143 -14.33 -20.80 -11.13
N PRO A 144 -13.12 -21.25 -10.74
CA PRO A 144 -12.52 -20.88 -9.46
C PRO A 144 -12.19 -19.39 -9.33
N ARG A 145 -11.97 -18.69 -10.45
CA ARG A 145 -11.63 -17.26 -10.45
C ARG A 145 -12.82 -16.41 -10.03
N ILE A 146 -14.02 -16.77 -10.50
CA ILE A 146 -15.27 -16.11 -10.09
C ILE A 146 -15.58 -16.44 -8.62
N ALA A 147 -15.40 -17.70 -8.20
CA ALA A 147 -15.58 -18.09 -6.79
C ALA A 147 -14.68 -17.27 -5.86
N SER A 148 -13.39 -17.15 -6.21
CA SER A 148 -12.41 -16.36 -5.48
C SER A 148 -12.77 -14.86 -5.44
N ALA A 149 -13.28 -14.30 -6.55
CA ALA A 149 -13.72 -12.91 -6.59
C ALA A 149 -14.91 -12.65 -5.65
N LEU A 150 -15.87 -13.58 -5.58
CA LEU A 150 -17.02 -13.48 -4.67
C LEU A 150 -16.62 -13.59 -3.19
N VAL A 151 -15.67 -14.46 -2.87
CA VAL A 151 -15.11 -14.57 -1.52
C VAL A 151 -14.44 -13.26 -1.10
N ARG A 152 -13.57 -12.69 -1.94
CA ARG A 152 -12.92 -11.40 -1.66
C ARG A 152 -13.93 -10.28 -1.43
N LEU A 153 -14.99 -10.23 -2.24
CA LEU A 153 -16.07 -9.25 -2.07
C LEU A 153 -16.83 -9.43 -0.75
N ALA A 154 -17.01 -10.66 -0.29
CA ALA A 154 -17.64 -10.96 0.99
C ALA A 154 -16.75 -10.57 2.17
N GLU A 155 -15.46 -10.89 2.13
CA GLU A 155 -14.46 -10.54 3.15
C GLU A 155 -14.32 -9.03 3.34
N GLN A 156 -14.42 -8.26 2.24
CA GLN A 156 -14.38 -6.80 2.27
C GLN A 156 -15.68 -6.13 2.74
N ALA A 157 -16.72 -6.92 3.06
CA ALA A 157 -18.04 -6.45 3.46
C ALA A 157 -18.63 -5.38 2.50
N ALA A 158 -18.48 -5.59 1.19
CA ALA A 158 -18.95 -4.63 0.19
C ALA A 158 -20.46 -4.32 0.34
N PRO A 159 -20.91 -3.05 0.26
CA PRO A 159 -22.31 -2.68 0.49
C PRO A 159 -23.32 -3.48 -0.35
N ILE A 160 -23.01 -3.77 -1.62
CA ILE A 160 -23.91 -4.57 -2.45
C ILE A 160 -24.04 -6.01 -1.94
N VAL A 161 -22.99 -6.59 -1.36
CA VAL A 161 -23.00 -7.97 -0.86
C VAL A 161 -23.88 -8.07 0.38
N ARG A 162 -23.99 -6.98 1.15
CA ARG A 162 -24.95 -6.88 2.25
C ARG A 162 -26.39 -7.03 1.75
N TRP A 163 -26.72 -6.45 0.60
CA TRP A 163 -28.06 -6.50 0.00
C TRP A 163 -28.29 -7.73 -0.88
N ALA A 164 -27.29 -8.15 -1.63
CA ALA A 164 -27.31 -9.30 -2.53
C ALA A 164 -26.82 -10.60 -1.87
N GLY A 165 -26.68 -10.62 -0.55
CA GLY A 165 -25.99 -11.69 0.18
C GLY A 165 -26.54 -13.09 -0.12
N ASP A 166 -27.86 -13.25 -0.20
CA ASP A 166 -28.47 -14.52 -0.57
C ASP A 166 -28.03 -15.01 -1.97
N LYS A 167 -27.95 -14.10 -2.94
CA LYS A 167 -27.51 -14.43 -4.31
C LYS A 167 -26.06 -14.86 -4.33
N VAL A 168 -25.17 -14.13 -3.63
CA VAL A 168 -23.75 -14.48 -3.51
C VAL A 168 -23.57 -15.85 -2.87
N ARG A 169 -24.26 -16.11 -1.75
CA ARG A 169 -24.21 -17.40 -1.06
C ARG A 169 -24.67 -18.55 -1.96
N LYS A 170 -25.80 -18.38 -2.67
CA LYS A 170 -26.30 -19.38 -3.63
C LYS A 170 -25.32 -19.65 -4.76
N THR A 171 -24.68 -18.61 -5.30
CA THR A 171 -23.66 -18.78 -6.34
C THR A 171 -22.43 -19.52 -5.80
N LEU A 172 -21.93 -19.18 -4.61
CA LEU A 172 -20.81 -19.88 -3.98
C LEU A 172 -21.12 -21.38 -3.73
N VAL A 173 -22.36 -21.75 -3.40
CA VAL A 173 -22.78 -23.16 -3.34
C VAL A 173 -22.62 -23.87 -4.69
N ALA A 174 -22.89 -23.17 -5.81
CA ALA A 174 -22.78 -23.76 -7.14
C ALA A 174 -21.33 -23.83 -7.66
N ILE A 175 -20.52 -22.81 -7.37
CA ILE A 175 -19.19 -22.66 -7.99
C ILE A 175 -18.02 -22.86 -7.02
N GLY A 176 -18.26 -22.95 -5.72
CA GLY A 176 -17.22 -23.01 -4.71
C GLY A 176 -16.36 -24.27 -4.77
N ASP A 177 -15.24 -24.22 -4.05
CA ASP A 177 -14.21 -25.25 -4.00
C ASP A 177 -13.53 -25.32 -2.63
N ALA A 178 -12.43 -26.09 -2.53
CA ALA A 178 -11.63 -26.20 -1.30
C ALA A 178 -11.12 -24.84 -0.80
N GLY A 179 -10.72 -23.94 -1.71
CA GLY A 179 -10.27 -22.60 -1.37
C GLY A 179 -11.39 -21.75 -0.76
N THR A 180 -12.56 -21.80 -1.40
CA THR A 180 -13.79 -21.17 -0.94
C THR A 180 -14.15 -21.64 0.47
N ARG A 181 -14.13 -22.96 0.73
CA ARG A 181 -14.42 -23.52 2.06
C ARG A 181 -13.50 -22.93 3.12
N GLN A 182 -12.19 -22.97 2.88
CA GLN A 182 -11.22 -22.48 3.86
C GLN A 182 -11.38 -20.99 4.15
N SER A 183 -11.63 -20.15 3.13
CA SER A 183 -11.88 -18.73 3.36
C SER A 183 -13.15 -18.49 4.17
N LEU A 184 -14.23 -19.22 3.89
CA LEU A 184 -15.46 -19.11 4.66
C LEU A 184 -15.30 -19.61 6.11
N GLU A 185 -14.52 -20.67 6.35
CA GLU A 185 -14.20 -21.16 7.70
C GLU A 185 -13.44 -20.13 8.53
N ALA A 186 -12.55 -19.35 7.90
CA ALA A 186 -11.83 -18.26 8.55
C ALA A 186 -12.72 -17.02 8.77
N MET A 187 -13.57 -16.67 7.79
CA MET A 187 -14.41 -15.47 7.81
C MET A 187 -15.64 -15.61 8.73
N VAL A 188 -16.34 -16.74 8.72
CA VAL A 188 -17.61 -16.91 9.44
C VAL A 188 -17.52 -16.62 10.95
N PRO A 189 -16.46 -17.03 11.68
CA PRO A 189 -16.29 -16.70 13.09
C PRO A 189 -16.14 -15.21 13.38
N THR A 190 -15.66 -14.40 12.42
CA THR A 190 -15.45 -12.96 12.61
C THR A 190 -16.70 -12.12 12.33
N LEU A 191 -17.77 -12.75 11.82
CA LEU A 191 -19.04 -12.08 11.54
C LEU A 191 -19.88 -11.89 12.81
N ASP A 192 -20.70 -10.84 12.82
CA ASP A 192 -21.77 -10.64 13.79
C ASP A 192 -22.82 -11.78 13.73
N ASP A 193 -23.61 -11.92 14.80
CA ASP A 193 -24.56 -13.03 14.93
C ASP A 193 -25.59 -13.11 13.80
N PHE A 194 -26.03 -11.95 13.29
CA PHE A 194 -27.00 -11.89 12.21
C PHE A 194 -26.44 -12.46 10.91
N HIS A 195 -25.26 -12.02 10.49
CA HIS A 195 -24.61 -12.50 9.28
C HIS A 195 -24.10 -13.94 9.47
N ARG A 196 -23.54 -14.28 10.64
CA ARG A 196 -23.05 -15.63 10.97
C ARG A 196 -24.14 -16.69 10.76
N LYS A 197 -25.37 -16.43 11.22
CA LYS A 197 -26.53 -17.34 11.03
C LYS A 197 -26.81 -17.66 9.55
N SER A 198 -26.58 -16.69 8.65
CA SER A 198 -26.81 -16.85 7.22
C SER A 198 -25.62 -17.48 6.47
N TRP A 199 -24.39 -17.26 6.94
CA TRP A 199 -23.17 -17.75 6.27
C TRP A 199 -22.72 -19.14 6.72
N LYS A 200 -22.89 -19.48 8.00
CA LYS A 200 -22.51 -20.79 8.55
C LYS A 200 -23.12 -22.00 7.79
N PRO A 201 -24.40 -21.99 7.38
CA PRO A 201 -25.00 -23.13 6.68
C PRO A 201 -24.42 -23.40 5.28
N ILE A 202 -23.72 -22.43 4.68
CA ILE A 202 -23.15 -22.60 3.33
C ILE A 202 -22.01 -23.61 3.35
N LEU A 203 -21.21 -23.66 4.42
CA LEU A 203 -20.03 -24.52 4.51
C LEU A 203 -20.36 -25.99 4.23
N ALA A 204 -21.50 -26.45 4.76
CA ALA A 204 -22.01 -27.81 4.55
C ALA A 204 -22.63 -28.02 3.15
N LYS A 205 -22.95 -26.95 2.43
CA LYS A 205 -23.55 -26.98 1.09
C LYS A 205 -22.54 -26.80 -0.03
N LEU A 206 -21.30 -26.41 0.29
CA LEU A 206 -20.25 -26.27 -0.72
C LEU A 206 -19.98 -27.62 -1.41
N PRO A 207 -19.58 -27.62 -2.70
CA PRO A 207 -19.26 -28.84 -3.42
C PRO A 207 -18.22 -29.70 -2.69
N ALA A 208 -18.40 -31.03 -2.75
CA ALA A 208 -17.42 -31.96 -2.22
C ALA A 208 -16.10 -31.83 -3.00
N THR A 209 -14.99 -31.90 -2.26
CA THR A 209 -13.64 -31.75 -2.79
C THR A 209 -13.00 -33.13 -2.85
N LYS A 210 -12.49 -33.53 -4.01
CA LYS A 210 -11.69 -34.74 -4.20
C LYS A 210 -10.22 -34.31 -4.27
N PRO A 211 -9.42 -34.57 -3.22
CA PRO A 211 -8.02 -34.19 -3.23
C PRO A 211 -7.27 -34.93 -4.34
N VAL A 212 -6.45 -34.21 -5.08
CA VAL A 212 -5.48 -34.83 -6.02
C VAL A 212 -4.29 -35.42 -5.26
N GLY A 213 -3.49 -36.31 -5.85
CA GLY A 213 -2.31 -36.86 -5.18
C GLY A 213 -1.22 -35.78 -4.96
N ASP A 214 -0.34 -35.95 -3.96
CA ASP A 214 0.74 -34.98 -3.69
C ASP A 214 1.66 -34.74 -4.90
N ALA A 215 2.00 -35.81 -5.62
CA ALA A 215 2.79 -35.72 -6.85
C ALA A 215 2.07 -34.89 -7.93
N GLU A 216 0.76 -35.05 -8.07
CA GLU A 216 -0.04 -34.27 -9.02
C GLU A 216 -0.19 -32.81 -8.57
N ARG A 217 -0.40 -32.55 -7.27
CA ARG A 217 -0.41 -31.19 -6.69
C ARG A 217 0.89 -30.44 -6.98
N ALA A 218 2.03 -31.10 -6.84
CA ALA A 218 3.34 -30.50 -7.10
C ALA A 218 3.48 -30.07 -8.57
N ARG A 219 3.03 -30.92 -9.48
CA ARG A 219 2.99 -30.59 -10.91
C ARG A 219 2.03 -29.42 -11.20
N TRP A 220 0.84 -29.39 -10.59
CA TRP A 220 -0.11 -28.28 -10.75
C TRP A 220 0.47 -26.96 -10.23
N ALA A 221 1.23 -27.02 -9.14
CA ALA A 221 1.95 -25.86 -8.62
C ALA A 221 3.08 -25.39 -9.55
N ALA A 222 3.76 -26.31 -10.26
CA ALA A 222 4.84 -25.95 -11.18
C ALA A 222 4.34 -25.19 -12.43
N VAL A 223 3.15 -25.50 -12.93
CA VAL A 223 2.58 -24.83 -14.13
C VAL A 223 1.94 -23.47 -13.84
N SER A 224 1.67 -23.15 -12.57
CA SER A 224 0.94 -21.93 -12.22
C SER A 224 1.77 -20.65 -12.44
N GLY A 225 3.10 -20.71 -12.34
CA GLY A 225 3.96 -19.53 -12.22
C GLY A 225 3.63 -18.64 -11.02
N ARG A 226 2.70 -19.07 -10.15
CA ARG A 226 2.29 -18.39 -8.91
C ARG A 226 2.77 -19.20 -7.70
N PRO A 227 3.17 -18.53 -6.62
CA PRO A 227 3.54 -19.20 -5.38
C PRO A 227 2.40 -20.09 -4.90
N SER A 228 2.74 -21.33 -4.53
CA SER A 228 1.83 -22.25 -3.86
C SER A 228 1.19 -21.61 -2.63
N ARG A 229 0.04 -22.12 -2.17
CA ARG A 229 -0.59 -21.67 -0.92
C ARG A 229 0.38 -21.68 0.29
N LYS A 230 1.38 -22.57 0.28
CA LYS A 230 2.48 -22.61 1.27
C LYS A 230 3.38 -21.37 1.17
N ALA A 231 3.78 -20.98 -0.04
CA ALA A 231 4.54 -19.76 -0.30
C ALA A 231 3.73 -18.46 -0.03
N ARG A 232 2.39 -18.47 -0.19
CA ARG A 232 1.53 -17.38 0.32
C ARG A 232 1.51 -17.29 1.85
N GLY A 233 1.50 -18.44 2.54
CA GLY A 233 1.66 -18.50 4.00
C GLY A 233 3.01 -17.93 4.44
N ASP A 234 4.06 -18.18 3.65
CA ASP A 234 5.40 -17.63 3.86
C ASP A 234 5.43 -16.11 3.72
N VAL A 235 4.93 -15.55 2.60
CA VAL A 235 4.85 -14.09 2.38
C VAL A 235 4.03 -13.38 3.47
N ALA A 236 2.88 -13.94 3.87
CA ALA A 236 2.08 -13.35 4.95
C ALA A 236 2.85 -13.31 6.28
N SER A 237 3.65 -14.35 6.58
CA SER A 237 4.49 -14.39 7.77
C SER A 237 5.64 -13.37 7.70
N LEU A 238 6.23 -13.16 6.52
CA LEU A 238 7.25 -12.14 6.28
C LEU A 238 6.69 -10.72 6.46
N TYR A 239 5.46 -10.46 6.00
CA TYR A 239 4.77 -9.21 6.33
C TYR A 239 4.62 -9.02 7.84
N GLN A 240 4.17 -10.05 8.57
CA GLN A 240 4.05 -9.96 10.03
C GLN A 240 5.39 -9.72 10.73
N ALA A 241 6.49 -10.31 10.23
CA ALA A 241 7.83 -10.04 10.74
C ALA A 241 8.22 -8.57 10.61
N VAL A 242 7.94 -7.94 9.45
CA VAL A 242 8.17 -6.50 9.26
C VAL A 242 7.31 -5.66 10.21
N LEU A 243 6.02 -6.00 10.37
CA LEU A 243 5.12 -5.24 11.26
C LEU A 243 5.47 -5.42 12.75
N ALA A 244 6.03 -6.58 13.13
CA ALA A 244 6.50 -6.84 14.48
C ALA A 244 7.77 -6.04 14.81
N SER A 245 8.66 -5.90 13.84
CA SER A 245 9.95 -5.18 13.95
C SER A 245 10.08 -4.07 12.89
N PRO A 246 9.30 -2.99 12.99
CA PRO A 246 9.18 -1.97 11.94
C PRO A 246 10.42 -1.07 11.81
N HIS A 247 11.50 -1.31 12.54
CA HIS A 247 12.77 -0.61 12.36
C HIS A 247 13.86 -1.49 11.74
N ASP A 248 13.60 -2.79 11.61
CA ASP A 248 14.56 -3.76 11.09
C ASP A 248 14.39 -3.90 9.58
N ASP A 249 15.49 -3.77 8.85
CA ASP A 249 15.51 -3.86 7.40
C ASP A 249 15.73 -5.30 6.91
N GLU A 250 16.23 -6.21 7.75
CA GLU A 250 16.46 -7.61 7.37
C GLU A 250 15.16 -8.33 6.97
N PRO A 251 14.05 -8.25 7.74
CA PRO A 251 12.77 -8.82 7.31
C PRO A 251 12.20 -8.16 6.03
N ARG A 252 12.57 -6.89 5.77
CA ARG A 252 12.14 -6.18 4.56
C ARG A 252 12.88 -6.69 3.33
N ILE A 253 14.17 -6.98 3.46
CA ILE A 253 14.99 -7.53 2.37
C ILE A 253 14.43 -8.89 1.96
N VAL A 254 14.20 -9.78 2.94
CA VAL A 254 13.63 -11.12 2.68
C VAL A 254 12.24 -11.03 2.05
N LEU A 255 11.39 -10.12 2.55
CA LEU A 255 10.07 -9.87 1.95
C LEU A 255 10.16 -9.30 0.54
N ALA A 256 11.10 -8.40 0.26
CA ALA A 256 11.28 -7.82 -1.07
C ALA A 256 11.66 -8.90 -2.09
N ASP A 257 12.57 -9.81 -1.73
CA ASP A 257 12.99 -10.92 -2.59
C ASP A 257 11.84 -11.89 -2.83
N ALA A 258 11.14 -12.31 -1.76
CA ALA A 258 9.98 -13.19 -1.87
C ALA A 258 8.84 -12.58 -2.73
N LEU A 259 8.62 -11.27 -2.64
CA LEU A 259 7.63 -10.56 -3.48
C LEU A 259 8.07 -10.48 -4.95
N GLN A 260 9.37 -10.30 -5.22
CA GLN A 260 9.91 -10.29 -6.59
C GLN A 260 9.82 -11.67 -7.25
N GLU A 261 10.15 -12.74 -6.52
CA GLU A 261 10.05 -14.13 -7.01
C GLU A 261 8.63 -14.47 -7.51
N ILE A 262 7.61 -13.85 -6.92
CA ILE A 262 6.21 -14.08 -7.24
C ILE A 262 5.63 -13.03 -8.20
N GLY A 263 6.46 -12.13 -8.69
CA GLY A 263 6.08 -11.06 -9.62
C GLY A 263 5.20 -9.96 -9.02
N ASP A 264 5.20 -9.78 -7.69
CA ASP A 264 4.52 -8.66 -7.04
C ASP A 264 5.35 -7.37 -7.20
N PRO A 265 4.80 -6.31 -7.82
CA PRO A 265 5.53 -5.06 -8.06
C PRO A 265 5.99 -4.36 -6.78
N ARG A 266 5.41 -4.69 -5.62
CA ARG A 266 5.84 -4.16 -4.33
C ARG A 266 7.22 -4.67 -3.92
N GLY A 267 7.63 -5.86 -4.37
CA GLY A 267 8.97 -6.38 -4.13
C GLY A 267 10.06 -5.52 -4.76
N GLU A 268 9.90 -5.18 -6.05
CA GLU A 268 10.80 -4.25 -6.75
C GLU A 268 10.82 -2.89 -6.07
N PHE A 269 9.63 -2.35 -5.72
CA PHE A 269 9.53 -1.08 -5.00
C PHE A 269 10.25 -1.08 -3.65
N MET A 270 10.11 -2.15 -2.87
CA MET A 270 10.81 -2.32 -1.59
C MET A 270 12.32 -2.33 -1.78
N ALA A 271 12.84 -3.14 -2.70
CA ALA A 271 14.27 -3.23 -2.98
C ALA A 271 14.87 -1.87 -3.38
N LEU A 272 14.17 -1.13 -4.25
CA LEU A 272 14.61 0.22 -4.67
C LEU A 272 14.65 1.20 -3.50
N GLN A 273 13.63 1.21 -2.63
CA GLN A 273 13.62 2.11 -1.47
C GLN A 273 14.61 1.69 -0.36
N LEU A 274 14.96 0.41 -0.26
CA LEU A 274 16.03 -0.07 0.65
C LEU A 274 17.41 0.32 0.12
N ALA A 275 17.64 0.23 -1.19
CA ALA A 275 18.84 0.77 -1.83
C ALA A 275 18.93 2.29 -1.65
N GLU A 276 17.82 3.02 -1.71
CA GLU A 276 17.79 4.46 -1.42
C GLU A 276 18.15 4.74 0.03
N ALA A 277 17.57 4.00 0.98
CA ALA A 277 17.84 4.17 2.41
C ALA A 277 19.29 3.87 2.80
N SER A 278 19.97 2.97 2.08
CA SER A 278 21.39 2.64 2.27
C SER A 278 22.35 3.54 1.48
N GLY A 279 21.84 4.52 0.71
CA GLY A 279 22.66 5.43 -0.09
C GLY A 279 23.22 4.80 -1.37
N GLN A 280 22.68 3.67 -1.81
CA GLN A 280 23.11 2.92 -2.99
C GLN A 280 22.21 3.15 -4.23
N ALA A 281 21.10 3.88 -4.10
CA ALA A 281 20.20 4.13 -5.22
C ALA A 281 20.76 5.08 -6.27
N THR A 282 20.54 4.74 -7.54
CA THR A 282 20.75 5.65 -8.67
C THR A 282 19.52 6.56 -8.86
N VAL A 283 19.68 7.64 -9.65
CA VAL A 283 18.58 8.54 -10.00
C VAL A 283 17.46 7.79 -10.75
N GLU A 284 17.83 6.82 -11.58
CA GLU A 284 16.91 5.96 -12.32
C GLU A 284 16.12 5.06 -11.38
N ALA A 285 16.77 4.50 -10.34
CA ALA A 285 16.13 3.67 -9.32
C ALA A 285 15.07 4.46 -8.55
N VAL A 286 15.37 5.70 -8.16
CA VAL A 286 14.40 6.61 -7.51
C VAL A 286 13.22 6.90 -8.43
N LYS A 287 13.47 7.25 -9.70
CA LYS A 287 12.39 7.49 -10.69
C LYS A 287 11.52 6.25 -10.91
N ARG A 288 12.12 5.06 -10.89
CA ARG A 288 11.40 3.79 -11.01
C ARG A 288 10.52 3.52 -9.79
N ALA A 289 11.03 3.75 -8.58
CA ALA A 289 10.25 3.66 -7.34
C ALA A 289 9.06 4.63 -7.35
N ASP A 290 9.25 5.88 -7.80
CA ASP A 290 8.18 6.87 -7.94
C ASP A 290 7.10 6.43 -8.94
N ALA A 291 7.50 5.86 -10.08
CA ALA A 291 6.57 5.34 -11.07
C ALA A 291 5.73 4.18 -10.53
N LEU A 292 6.37 3.25 -9.80
CA LEU A 292 5.68 2.14 -9.12
C LEU A 292 4.70 2.67 -8.07
N LEU A 293 5.13 3.59 -7.21
CA LEU A 293 4.29 4.20 -6.20
C LEU A 293 3.10 4.92 -6.84
N LYS A 294 3.32 5.75 -7.87
CA LYS A 294 2.23 6.44 -8.58
C LYS A 294 1.19 5.47 -9.12
N LYS A 295 1.63 4.31 -9.63
CA LYS A 295 0.74 3.29 -10.21
C LYS A 295 -0.02 2.47 -9.15
N HIS A 296 0.65 2.07 -8.06
CA HIS A 296 0.13 1.08 -7.11
C HIS A 296 -0.27 1.64 -5.74
N LYS A 297 -0.02 2.93 -5.45
CA LYS A 297 -0.30 3.56 -4.14
C LYS A 297 -1.71 3.30 -3.60
N LYS A 298 -2.75 3.39 -4.44
CA LYS A 298 -4.13 3.17 -4.00
C LYS A 298 -4.37 1.72 -3.54
N GLU A 299 -3.76 0.77 -4.22
CA GLU A 299 -3.81 -0.66 -3.87
C GLU A 299 -3.05 -0.91 -2.56
N TRP A 300 -1.83 -0.39 -2.45
CA TRP A 300 -0.99 -0.60 -1.26
C TRP A 300 -1.51 0.10 0.00
N LEU A 301 -2.21 1.23 -0.13
CA LEU A 301 -2.92 1.88 0.97
C LEU A 301 -4.18 1.12 1.40
N GLY A 302 -4.73 0.23 0.57
CA GLY A 302 -5.92 -0.56 0.93
C GLY A 302 -7.05 0.27 1.55
N ALA A 303 -7.52 -0.17 2.73
CA ALA A 303 -8.63 0.45 3.44
C ALA A 303 -8.26 1.83 4.03
N ILE A 304 -7.02 2.01 4.51
CA ILE A 304 -6.58 3.27 5.12
C ILE A 304 -6.58 4.43 4.12
N GLY A 305 -6.46 4.13 2.82
CA GLY A 305 -6.58 5.10 1.74
C GLY A 305 -7.88 5.92 1.75
N ARG A 306 -8.97 5.45 2.38
CA ARG A 306 -10.25 6.18 2.48
C ARG A 306 -10.21 7.38 3.42
N VAL A 307 -9.33 7.35 4.41
CA VAL A 307 -9.18 8.39 5.44
C VAL A 307 -7.84 9.13 5.33
N THR A 308 -7.08 8.84 4.28
CA THR A 308 -5.78 9.41 4.00
C THR A 308 -5.92 10.59 3.05
N TYR A 309 -5.42 11.77 3.42
CA TYR A 309 -5.28 12.90 2.51
C TYR A 309 -3.98 12.79 1.70
N ARG A 310 -2.87 12.52 2.40
CA ARG A 310 -1.53 12.29 1.84
C ARG A 310 -0.86 11.16 2.59
N ALA A 311 0.00 10.45 1.87
CA ALA A 311 0.80 9.36 2.41
C ALA A 311 2.18 9.36 1.79
N ARG A 312 3.19 9.09 2.62
CA ARG A 312 4.57 8.85 2.21
C ARG A 312 4.93 7.40 2.47
N PHE A 313 5.59 6.78 1.50
CA PHE A 313 6.13 5.44 1.63
C PHE A 313 7.65 5.52 1.79
N ARG A 314 8.19 4.71 2.71
CA ARG A 314 9.63 4.49 2.86
C ARG A 314 9.91 3.01 3.08
N ARG A 315 11.00 2.52 2.49
CA ARG A 315 11.41 1.11 2.58
C ARG A 315 10.25 0.15 2.25
N GLY A 316 9.40 0.58 1.31
CA GLY A 316 8.22 -0.12 0.78
C GLY A 316 6.97 -0.21 1.66
N PHE A 317 6.92 0.55 2.75
CA PHE A 317 5.77 0.62 3.65
C PHE A 317 5.30 2.05 3.88
N LEU A 318 4.07 2.20 4.38
CA LEU A 318 3.53 3.48 4.81
C LEU A 318 4.35 4.00 6.00
N ASP A 319 4.93 5.19 5.86
CA ASP A 319 5.85 5.78 6.85
C ASP A 319 5.29 7.07 7.45
N GLU A 320 4.65 7.92 6.64
CA GLU A 320 3.96 9.13 7.12
C GLU A 320 2.52 9.16 6.59
N LEU A 321 1.59 9.52 7.47
CA LEU A 321 0.16 9.53 7.20
C LEU A 321 -0.44 10.90 7.54
N GLU A 322 -1.00 11.59 6.55
CA GLU A 322 -1.86 12.75 6.79
C GLU A 322 -3.32 12.31 6.72
N LEU A 323 -4.04 12.43 7.83
CA LEU A 323 -5.46 12.14 7.92
C LEU A 323 -6.28 13.22 7.21
N ASP A 324 -7.30 12.79 6.48
CA ASP A 324 -8.28 13.69 5.89
C ASP A 324 -9.29 14.16 6.95
N GLY A 325 -10.19 15.07 6.57
CA GLY A 325 -11.18 15.62 7.47
C GLY A 325 -12.18 14.59 8.00
N SER A 326 -12.74 14.88 9.17
CA SER A 326 -13.63 13.98 9.92
C SER A 326 -14.81 13.43 9.11
N TRP A 327 -15.28 14.16 8.10
CA TRP A 327 -16.39 13.76 7.21
C TRP A 327 -16.11 12.53 6.34
N LYS A 328 -14.86 12.05 6.24
CA LYS A 328 -14.53 10.85 5.44
C LYS A 328 -15.07 9.54 6.00
N ALA A 329 -15.33 9.49 7.31
CA ALA A 329 -15.86 8.30 7.96
C ALA A 329 -16.72 8.69 9.16
N ASN A 330 -17.62 7.80 9.58
CA ASN A 330 -18.28 7.92 10.87
C ASN A 330 -17.37 7.41 12.01
N ASP A 331 -17.79 7.61 13.26
CA ASP A 331 -17.02 7.21 14.45
C ASP A 331 -16.58 5.74 14.43
N LYS A 332 -17.46 4.84 13.98
CA LYS A 332 -17.14 3.41 13.86
C LYS A 332 -16.03 3.17 12.82
N GLY A 333 -16.11 3.85 11.68
CA GLY A 333 -15.10 3.80 10.63
C GLY A 333 -13.75 4.30 11.14
N TRP A 334 -13.70 5.47 11.77
CA TRP A 334 -12.46 6.02 12.35
C TRP A 334 -11.83 5.09 13.38
N LYS A 335 -12.63 4.50 14.28
CA LYS A 335 -12.14 3.49 15.22
C LYS A 335 -11.57 2.26 14.50
N GLN A 336 -12.25 1.76 13.47
CA GLN A 336 -11.75 0.63 12.69
C GLN A 336 -10.42 0.95 11.99
N TYR A 337 -10.33 2.10 11.32
CA TYR A 337 -9.11 2.50 10.60
C TYR A 337 -7.93 2.74 11.54
N SER A 338 -8.16 3.23 12.77
CA SER A 338 -7.10 3.38 13.79
C SER A 338 -6.46 2.06 14.22
N GLN A 339 -7.09 0.92 13.93
CA GLN A 339 -6.60 -0.42 14.28
C GLN A 339 -6.02 -1.17 13.06
N ASP A 340 -5.83 -0.49 11.93
CA ASP A 340 -5.29 -1.11 10.73
C ASP A 340 -3.82 -1.54 10.94
N PRO A 341 -3.45 -2.82 10.68
CA PRO A 341 -2.08 -3.30 10.88
C PRO A 341 -1.02 -2.56 10.06
N SER A 342 -1.39 -1.94 8.93
CA SER A 342 -0.47 -1.14 8.11
C SER A 342 0.08 0.09 8.84
N LEU A 343 -0.54 0.49 9.96
CA LEU A 343 -0.07 1.59 10.80
C LEU A 343 1.21 1.25 11.59
N ALA A 344 1.64 -0.02 11.64
CA ALA A 344 2.81 -0.42 12.45
C ALA A 344 4.13 0.19 12.00
N THR A 345 4.26 0.55 10.72
CA THR A 345 5.44 1.20 10.16
C THR A 345 5.35 2.73 10.15
N VAL A 346 4.21 3.30 10.54
CA VAL A 346 3.98 4.75 10.50
C VAL A 346 4.74 5.43 11.63
N THR A 347 5.63 6.35 11.26
CA THR A 347 6.48 7.11 12.18
C THR A 347 5.87 8.45 12.57
N GLN A 348 4.95 8.97 11.75
CA GLN A 348 4.29 10.25 11.97
C GLN A 348 2.86 10.25 11.44
N VAL A 349 1.94 10.81 12.22
CA VAL A 349 0.56 11.10 11.81
C VAL A 349 0.33 12.60 11.95
N THR A 350 -0.32 13.20 10.96
CA THR A 350 -0.77 14.59 10.96
C THR A 350 -2.12 14.70 10.23
N GLY A 351 -2.56 15.91 9.85
CA GLY A 351 -3.65 16.11 8.90
C GLY A 351 -4.73 17.07 9.37
N LYS A 352 -5.91 16.94 8.77
CA LYS A 352 -7.07 17.84 8.97
C LYS A 352 -8.15 17.23 9.88
N ALA A 353 -7.91 16.04 10.42
CA ALA A 353 -8.83 15.38 11.33
C ALA A 353 -9.01 16.18 12.63
N THR A 354 -10.11 15.92 13.34
CA THR A 354 -10.32 16.54 14.66
C THR A 354 -9.32 15.95 15.68
N PRO A 355 -9.04 16.65 16.79
CA PRO A 355 -8.15 16.14 17.83
C PRO A 355 -8.57 14.77 18.39
N GLU A 356 -9.87 14.49 18.45
CA GLU A 356 -10.40 13.21 18.95
C GLU A 356 -10.08 12.07 17.98
N ILE A 357 -10.21 12.31 16.66
CA ILE A 357 -9.83 11.33 15.65
C ILE A 357 -8.32 11.15 15.65
N TYR A 358 -7.55 12.23 15.70
CA TYR A 358 -6.10 12.17 15.79
C TYR A 358 -5.64 11.34 17.00
N ALA A 359 -6.29 11.55 18.16
CA ALA A 359 -6.05 10.79 19.39
C ALA A 359 -6.27 9.27 19.20
N LEU A 360 -7.26 8.84 18.39
CA LEU A 360 -7.47 7.42 18.10
C LEU A 360 -6.25 6.77 17.44
N PHE A 361 -5.58 7.48 16.52
CA PHE A 361 -4.41 6.95 15.82
C PHE A 361 -3.18 6.93 16.74
N VAL A 362 -2.84 8.06 17.37
CA VAL A 362 -1.67 8.10 18.27
C VAL A 362 -1.84 7.20 19.51
N GLY A 363 -3.08 6.90 19.89
CA GLY A 363 -3.45 5.95 20.92
C GLY A 363 -3.46 4.49 20.47
N SER A 364 -3.25 4.21 19.19
CA SER A 364 -3.37 2.86 18.64
C SER A 364 -2.20 1.97 19.07
N PRO A 365 -2.46 0.76 19.62
CA PRO A 365 -1.41 -0.21 19.90
C PRO A 365 -0.75 -0.76 18.62
N GLY A 366 -1.37 -0.55 17.46
CA GLY A 366 -0.83 -0.93 16.18
C GLY A 366 0.35 -0.07 15.76
N MET A 367 0.48 1.18 16.23
CA MET A 367 1.47 2.16 15.78
C MET A 367 2.85 2.00 16.44
N ARG A 368 3.50 0.88 16.15
CA ARG A 368 4.77 0.48 16.78
C ARG A 368 5.98 1.33 16.40
N ALA A 369 5.97 1.97 15.24
CA ALA A 369 7.05 2.85 14.77
C ALA A 369 6.82 4.34 15.08
N LEU A 370 5.71 4.71 15.73
CA LEU A 370 5.34 6.10 15.96
C LEU A 370 6.43 6.83 16.75
N ARG A 371 7.02 7.86 16.13
CA ARG A 371 8.21 8.53 16.63
C ARG A 371 7.95 9.98 16.99
N SER A 372 7.14 10.68 16.20
CA SER A 372 6.85 12.10 16.35
C SER A 372 5.34 12.34 16.48
N VAL A 373 4.92 13.02 17.54
CA VAL A 373 3.51 13.26 17.85
C VAL A 373 3.26 14.74 18.10
N ARG A 374 2.22 15.28 17.46
CA ARG A 374 1.75 16.65 17.67
C ARG A 374 0.78 16.71 18.84
N VAL A 375 1.07 17.51 19.86
CA VAL A 375 0.28 17.68 21.07
C VAL A 375 -0.22 19.12 21.16
N GLU A 376 -1.45 19.33 20.68
CA GLU A 376 -2.10 20.66 20.60
C GLU A 376 -3.55 20.63 21.13
N ALA A 377 -3.93 19.55 21.81
CA ALA A 377 -5.25 19.37 22.42
C ALA A 377 -5.16 18.42 23.64
N ASP A 378 -6.01 18.65 24.65
CA ASP A 378 -5.99 17.92 25.93
C ASP A 378 -6.17 16.42 25.68
N VAL A 379 -7.15 16.05 24.85
CA VAL A 379 -7.46 14.65 24.51
C VAL A 379 -6.25 13.89 23.94
N VAL A 380 -5.35 14.57 23.23
CA VAL A 380 -4.15 13.96 22.66
C VAL A 380 -3.12 13.69 23.74
N ALA A 381 -2.86 14.67 24.61
CA ALA A 381 -1.94 14.52 25.73
C ALA A 381 -2.42 13.44 26.71
N GLU A 382 -3.70 13.46 27.07
CA GLU A 382 -4.34 12.47 27.93
C GLU A 382 -4.31 11.06 27.35
N THR A 383 -4.47 10.93 26.02
CA THR A 383 -4.38 9.64 25.34
C THR A 383 -2.95 9.13 25.37
N LEU A 384 -1.98 9.96 25.00
CA LEU A 384 -0.58 9.54 24.93
C LEU A 384 -0.02 9.16 26.32
N ALA A 385 -0.46 9.84 27.38
CA ALA A 385 -0.11 9.49 28.77
C ALA A 385 -0.55 8.07 29.18
N LYS A 386 -1.57 7.51 28.52
CA LYS A 386 -2.12 6.17 28.79
C LYS A 386 -1.48 5.08 27.94
N VAL A 387 -0.84 5.42 26.82
CA VAL A 387 -0.19 4.46 25.92
C VAL A 387 1.12 3.97 26.54
N LYS A 388 1.24 2.66 26.77
CA LYS A 388 2.47 2.04 27.30
C LYS A 388 2.81 0.72 26.59
N PRO A 389 4.05 0.54 26.07
CA PRO A 389 5.08 1.56 25.86
C PRO A 389 4.74 2.46 24.65
N ALA A 390 4.95 3.77 24.77
CA ALA A 390 4.88 4.66 23.63
C ALA A 390 6.28 4.76 22.95
N PRO A 391 6.40 4.45 21.65
CA PRO A 391 7.68 4.52 20.91
C PRO A 391 8.14 5.96 20.59
N VAL A 392 7.44 6.96 21.13
CA VAL A 392 7.62 8.38 20.83
C VAL A 392 8.96 8.91 21.34
N ARG A 393 9.67 9.62 20.46
CA ARG A 393 10.95 10.29 20.76
C ARG A 393 10.89 11.81 20.64
N GLU A 394 9.89 12.31 19.90
CA GLU A 394 9.70 13.72 19.64
C GLU A 394 8.26 14.14 19.92
N LEU A 395 8.11 15.24 20.66
CA LEU A 395 6.83 15.92 20.81
C LEU A 395 6.85 17.25 20.07
N ILE A 396 5.81 17.50 19.29
CA ILE A 396 5.59 18.77 18.61
C ILE A 396 4.43 19.47 19.28
N SER A 397 4.66 20.61 19.91
CA SER A 397 3.59 21.39 20.50
C SER A 397 3.87 22.85 20.18
N THR A 398 3.26 23.38 19.13
CA THR A 398 3.54 24.73 18.61
C THR A 398 2.42 25.73 18.84
N GLY A 399 1.36 25.32 19.53
CA GLY A 399 0.26 26.19 19.86
C GLY A 399 -0.93 25.43 20.44
N TRP A 400 -1.94 26.20 20.83
CA TRP A 400 -3.23 25.70 21.33
C TRP A 400 -4.36 26.61 20.83
N LYS A 401 -5.52 26.05 20.47
CA LYS A 401 -6.60 26.80 19.80
C LYS A 401 -7.22 27.95 20.63
N ARG A 402 -6.95 28.08 21.94
CA ARG A 402 -7.65 29.01 22.84
C ARG A 402 -6.77 30.05 23.57
N LYS A 403 -5.55 30.33 23.07
CA LYS A 403 -4.60 31.31 23.64
C LYS A 403 -4.12 30.99 25.07
N ASP A 404 -4.26 29.75 25.51
CA ASP A 404 -3.82 29.20 26.79
C ASP A 404 -2.55 28.33 26.65
N TYR A 405 -1.79 28.53 25.58
CA TYR A 405 -0.70 27.63 25.19
C TYR A 405 0.36 27.44 26.28
N ALA A 406 0.81 28.50 26.95
CA ALA A 406 1.80 28.36 28.03
C ALA A 406 1.27 27.54 29.23
N GLU A 407 0.01 27.78 29.63
CA GLU A 407 -0.66 27.03 30.69
C GLU A 407 -0.81 25.55 30.31
N ARG A 408 -1.23 25.27 29.07
CA ARG A 408 -1.40 23.91 28.55
C ARG A 408 -0.08 23.18 28.36
N PHE A 409 0.95 23.88 27.92
CA PHE A 409 2.29 23.33 27.79
C PHE A 409 2.84 22.92 29.17
N ALA A 410 2.64 23.77 30.19
CA ALA A 410 3.03 23.49 31.57
C ALA A 410 2.27 22.31 32.17
N SER A 411 0.95 22.25 31.97
CA SER A 411 0.06 21.27 32.61
C SER A 411 -0.01 19.93 31.88
N HIS A 412 0.25 19.90 30.57
CA HIS A 412 0.14 18.68 29.75
C HIS A 412 1.48 18.24 29.17
N VAL A 413 2.19 19.12 28.46
CA VAL A 413 3.39 18.72 27.70
C VAL A 413 4.56 18.39 28.61
N VAL A 414 4.87 19.23 29.60
CA VAL A 414 5.98 18.98 30.53
C VAL A 414 5.78 17.67 31.33
N PRO A 415 4.60 17.41 31.94
CA PRO A 415 4.33 16.12 32.59
C PRO A 415 4.38 14.94 31.64
N LEU A 416 3.92 15.11 30.39
CA LEU A 416 3.96 14.06 29.38
C LEU A 416 5.40 13.69 28.99
N VAL A 417 6.30 14.66 28.81
CA VAL A 417 7.73 14.39 28.59
C VAL A 417 8.35 13.66 29.79
N ALA A 418 7.93 14.02 31.02
CA ALA A 418 8.37 13.32 32.22
C ALA A 418 7.91 11.86 32.24
N ALA A 419 6.66 11.60 31.85
CA ALA A 419 6.06 10.27 31.78
C ALA A 419 6.58 9.40 30.62
N LEU A 420 7.11 10.01 29.56
CA LEU A 420 7.64 9.34 28.37
C LEU A 420 9.18 9.39 28.35
N PRO A 421 9.88 8.38 28.90
CA PRO A 421 11.33 8.45 29.09
C PRO A 421 12.15 8.52 27.80
N ASN A 422 11.59 8.06 26.68
CA ASN A 422 12.26 8.03 25.38
C ASN A 422 12.21 9.37 24.63
N VAL A 423 11.44 10.35 25.12
CA VAL A 423 11.36 11.68 24.50
C VAL A 423 12.63 12.46 24.82
N ASN A 424 13.36 12.82 23.76
CA ASN A 424 14.59 13.62 23.82
C ASN A 424 14.62 14.74 22.78
N ALA A 425 13.53 14.90 22.01
CA ALA A 425 13.34 15.97 21.06
C ALA A 425 12.03 16.70 21.34
N ILE A 426 12.03 18.02 21.21
CA ILE A 426 10.82 18.82 21.34
C ILE A 426 10.81 19.98 20.34
N GLU A 427 9.66 20.19 19.72
CA GLU A 427 9.36 21.38 18.93
C GLU A 427 8.34 22.22 19.71
N CYS A 428 8.69 23.49 19.97
CA CYS A 428 7.81 24.40 20.70
C CYS A 428 7.89 25.87 20.26
N GLY A 429 6.84 26.63 20.55
CA GLY A 429 6.84 28.08 20.39
C GLY A 429 7.86 28.77 21.29
N THR A 430 8.26 29.99 20.94
CA THR A 430 9.24 30.76 21.74
C THR A 430 8.68 31.17 23.10
N GLU A 431 7.38 31.40 23.20
CA GLU A 431 6.67 31.85 24.39
C GLU A 431 6.69 30.83 25.55
N VAL A 432 7.06 29.58 25.28
CA VAL A 432 7.18 28.51 26.29
C VAL A 432 8.63 28.05 26.52
N LEU A 433 9.61 28.65 25.84
CA LEU A 433 11.00 28.21 25.94
C LEU A 433 11.56 28.35 27.35
N ASP A 434 11.31 29.47 28.02
CA ASP A 434 11.81 29.67 29.38
C ASP A 434 11.15 28.72 30.38
N LEU A 435 9.86 28.41 30.17
CA LEU A 435 9.15 27.41 30.93
C LEU A 435 9.76 26.02 30.74
N LEU A 436 10.03 25.64 29.48
CA LEU A 436 10.72 24.39 29.17
C LEU A 436 12.10 24.36 29.82
N ARG A 437 12.92 25.40 29.68
CA ARG A 437 14.27 25.49 30.26
C ARG A 437 14.27 25.37 31.79
N ALA A 438 13.26 25.93 32.45
CA ALA A 438 13.10 25.85 33.90
C ALA A 438 12.61 24.46 34.38
N SER A 439 12.06 23.64 33.48
CA SER A 439 11.54 22.32 33.83
C SER A 439 12.64 21.27 34.07
N SER A 440 12.34 20.27 34.90
CA SER A 440 13.27 19.16 35.17
C SER A 440 13.53 18.28 33.93
N VAL A 441 12.59 18.25 32.97
CA VAL A 441 12.69 17.42 31.76
C VAL A 441 13.68 17.97 30.74
N PHE A 442 14.03 19.26 30.81
CA PHE A 442 14.95 19.90 29.86
C PHE A 442 16.33 19.24 29.81
N LYS A 443 16.78 18.64 30.91
CA LYS A 443 18.06 17.92 31.01
C LYS A 443 18.15 16.70 30.08
N ARG A 444 17.02 16.21 29.56
CA ARG A 444 16.93 15.10 28.61
C ARG A 444 16.71 15.55 27.16
N ILE A 445 16.43 16.83 26.93
CA ILE A 445 16.17 17.34 25.59
C ILE A 445 17.51 17.54 24.90
N GLU A 446 17.79 16.68 23.92
CA GLU A 446 19.00 16.74 23.09
C GLU A 446 18.75 17.51 21.78
N SER A 447 17.49 17.65 21.37
CA SER A 447 17.07 18.29 20.13
C SER A 447 15.93 19.27 20.38
N LEU A 448 16.14 20.54 20.06
CA LEU A 448 15.14 21.59 20.22
C LEU A 448 14.78 22.18 18.85
N ARG A 449 13.50 22.31 18.56
CA ARG A 449 13.01 23.08 17.42
C ARG A 449 12.12 24.22 17.89
N THR A 450 12.27 25.39 17.28
CA THR A 450 11.43 26.55 17.59
C THR A 450 11.10 27.37 16.36
N HIS A 451 9.99 28.13 16.43
CA HIS A 451 9.50 28.99 15.38
C HIS A 451 9.76 30.46 15.75
N ALA A 452 11.03 30.85 15.71
CA ALA A 452 11.45 32.23 15.97
C ALA A 452 12.22 32.82 14.78
N HIS A 453 12.40 34.14 14.79
CA HIS A 453 13.34 34.80 13.88
C HIS A 453 14.77 34.29 14.12
N ALA A 454 15.54 34.18 13.04
CA ALA A 454 16.89 33.61 13.09
C ALA A 454 17.81 34.29 14.12
N ILE A 455 17.65 35.60 14.37
CA ILE A 455 18.46 36.32 15.38
C ILE A 455 18.26 35.73 16.78
N ASP A 456 17.02 35.45 17.15
CA ASP A 456 16.67 35.00 18.50
C ASP A 456 17.13 33.56 18.71
N VAL A 457 16.96 32.71 17.70
CA VAL A 457 17.39 31.30 17.76
C VAL A 457 18.91 31.16 17.80
N ILE A 458 19.63 31.98 17.04
CA ILE A 458 21.10 31.94 17.06
C ILE A 458 21.63 32.45 18.41
N ALA A 459 21.01 33.46 19.01
CA ALA A 459 21.36 33.88 20.37
C ALA A 459 21.11 32.76 21.39
N LEU A 460 19.95 32.09 21.30
CA LEU A 460 19.59 30.95 22.14
C LEU A 460 20.66 29.84 22.08
N TRP A 461 21.24 29.53 20.92
CA TRP A 461 22.27 28.48 20.77
C TRP A 461 23.45 28.62 21.73
N ARG A 462 23.89 29.86 22.01
CA ARG A 462 24.99 30.16 22.93
C ARG A 462 24.63 29.87 24.39
N GLU A 463 23.35 30.05 24.73
CA GLU A 463 22.83 29.81 26.08
C GLU A 463 22.44 28.35 26.34
N LEU A 464 22.23 27.57 25.27
CA LEU A 464 21.81 26.19 25.41
C LEU A 464 22.94 25.33 25.99
N PRO A 465 22.63 24.47 26.98
CA PRO A 465 23.62 23.59 27.58
C PRO A 465 24.16 22.57 26.55
N ALA A 466 25.35 22.03 26.82
CA ALA A 466 26.07 21.15 25.90
C ALA A 466 25.33 19.85 25.54
N HIS A 467 24.40 19.40 26.38
CA HIS A 467 23.57 18.22 26.09
C HIS A 467 22.53 18.48 25.00
N VAL A 468 22.14 19.74 24.76
CA VAL A 468 21.32 20.12 23.61
C VAL A 468 22.25 20.17 22.40
N ARG A 469 22.24 19.07 21.65
CA ARG A 469 23.13 18.83 20.52
C ARG A 469 22.58 19.39 19.21
N ARG A 470 21.26 19.52 19.10
CA ARG A 470 20.58 20.00 17.90
C ARG A 470 19.64 21.15 18.21
N LEU A 471 19.72 22.22 17.42
CA LEU A 471 18.77 23.34 17.42
C LEU A 471 18.32 23.60 15.99
N SER A 472 17.02 23.58 15.73
CA SER A 472 16.48 23.86 14.40
C SER A 472 15.36 24.89 14.41
N TRP A 473 15.22 25.63 13.32
CA TRP A 473 14.13 26.59 13.14
C TRP A 473 13.78 26.78 11.66
N GLY A 474 12.65 27.45 11.44
CA GLY A 474 12.21 27.89 10.11
C GLY A 474 11.02 27.11 9.56
N GLY A 475 10.27 27.79 8.69
CA GLY A 475 9.13 27.23 7.95
C GLY A 475 9.52 26.77 6.55
N GLY A 476 9.56 27.71 5.60
CA GLY A 476 9.89 27.45 4.18
C GLY A 476 11.37 27.21 3.87
N SER A 477 12.27 27.44 4.83
CA SER A 477 13.68 27.05 4.82
C SER A 477 14.03 26.57 6.21
N GLU A 478 14.55 25.36 6.31
CA GLU A 478 14.87 24.72 7.57
C GLU A 478 16.36 24.91 7.85
N VAL A 479 16.69 25.56 8.95
CA VAL A 479 18.07 25.69 9.44
C VAL A 479 18.24 24.78 10.64
N GLU A 480 19.34 24.05 10.67
CA GLU A 480 19.72 23.14 11.74
C GLU A 480 21.17 23.45 12.17
N LEU A 481 21.36 23.66 13.47
CA LEU A 481 22.66 23.72 14.14
C LEU A 481 22.88 22.42 14.91
N VAL A 482 24.06 21.82 14.73
CA VAL A 482 24.47 20.56 15.36
C VAL A 482 25.82 20.75 16.03
N ARG A 483 25.97 20.38 17.31
CA ARG A 483 27.28 20.36 17.97
C ARG A 483 28.13 19.22 17.41
N VAL A 484 29.36 19.51 16.98
CA VAL A 484 30.32 18.52 16.45
C VAL A 484 31.70 18.71 17.05
N GLY A 485 32.28 17.68 17.67
CA GLY A 485 33.66 17.72 18.19
C GLY A 485 34.00 19.01 18.96
N ARG A 486 34.92 19.82 18.41
CA ARG A 486 35.39 21.10 18.99
C ARG A 486 34.59 22.35 18.55
N GLY A 487 33.40 22.19 17.95
CA GLY A 487 32.65 23.31 17.38
C GLY A 487 31.19 22.99 17.03
N ALA A 488 30.67 23.67 16.01
CA ALA A 488 29.32 23.47 15.49
C ALA A 488 29.34 23.21 13.98
N SER A 489 28.42 22.36 13.52
CA SER A 489 28.08 22.18 12.11
C SER A 489 26.71 22.80 11.89
N CYS A 490 26.53 23.54 10.80
CA CYS A 490 25.24 24.08 10.40
C CYS A 490 24.80 23.45 9.09
N THR A 491 23.55 23.03 9.03
CA THR A 491 22.89 22.63 7.78
C THR A 491 21.78 23.63 7.48
N VAL A 492 21.82 24.23 6.30
CA VAL A 492 20.77 25.13 5.80
C VAL A 492 20.08 24.42 4.64
N ARG A 493 18.80 24.08 4.80
CA ARG A 493 17.97 23.48 3.75
C ARG A 493 16.99 24.51 3.21
N ILE A 494 17.09 24.80 1.91
CA ILE A 494 16.23 25.77 1.23
C ILE A 494 15.22 24.99 0.39
N ALA A 495 13.97 24.92 0.88
CA ALA A 495 12.92 24.14 0.23
C ALA A 495 12.17 24.93 -0.86
N SER A 496 12.12 26.26 -0.78
CA SER A 496 11.47 27.11 -1.77
C SER A 496 12.06 28.53 -1.82
N ALA A 497 11.77 29.27 -2.89
CA ALA A 497 12.13 30.69 -3.02
C ALA A 497 11.38 31.61 -2.03
N TYR A 498 10.35 31.09 -1.34
CA TYR A 498 9.57 31.80 -0.33
C TYR A 498 10.13 31.52 1.08
N ALA A 499 11.43 31.72 1.26
CA ALA A 499 12.05 31.61 2.57
C ALA A 499 11.46 32.66 3.53
N TYR A 500 11.28 32.29 4.80
CA TYR A 500 10.69 33.16 5.83
C TYR A 500 11.61 34.35 6.18
N ASP A 501 12.93 34.17 5.99
CA ASP A 501 13.92 35.25 5.96
C ASP A 501 14.79 35.14 4.70
N ASP A 502 15.46 36.24 4.34
CA ASP A 502 16.48 36.25 3.29
C ASP A 502 17.64 35.31 3.65
N VAL A 503 17.93 34.34 2.78
CA VAL A 503 18.98 33.33 2.97
C VAL A 503 20.35 33.95 3.16
N ASP A 504 20.69 35.01 2.40
CA ASP A 504 21.99 35.68 2.52
C ASP A 504 22.11 36.37 3.88
N ASP A 505 21.02 36.96 4.39
CA ASP A 505 21.01 37.55 5.73
C ASP A 505 21.11 36.50 6.84
N GLN A 506 20.43 35.35 6.68
CA GLN A 506 20.60 34.22 7.60
C GLN A 506 22.05 33.72 7.62
N LEU A 507 22.68 33.55 6.46
CA LEU A 507 24.07 33.12 6.34
C LEU A 507 25.05 34.11 6.97
N LYS A 508 24.86 35.43 6.75
CA LYS A 508 25.66 36.47 7.42
C LYS A 508 25.52 36.42 8.94
N ARG A 509 24.30 36.24 9.44
CA ARG A 509 24.03 36.12 10.89
C ARG A 509 24.69 34.88 11.48
N LEU A 510 24.64 33.75 10.78
CA LEU A 510 25.33 32.52 11.17
C LEU A 510 26.85 32.74 11.28
N ALA A 511 27.46 33.34 10.26
CA ALA A 511 28.89 33.64 10.26
C ALA A 511 29.30 34.58 11.39
N ALA A 512 28.46 35.57 11.71
CA ALA A 512 28.75 36.57 12.74
C ALA A 512 28.48 36.10 14.18
N LYS A 513 27.52 35.19 14.39
CA LYS A 513 26.98 34.89 15.73
C LYS A 513 27.13 33.43 16.18
N VAL A 514 27.58 32.51 15.32
CA VAL A 514 27.85 31.11 15.73
C VAL A 514 29.35 30.92 15.92
N ASP A 515 29.79 30.98 17.16
CA ASP A 515 31.20 30.77 17.50
C ASP A 515 31.61 29.32 17.25
N GLY A 516 32.78 29.12 16.62
CA GLY A 516 33.31 27.78 16.35
C GLY A 516 32.51 26.99 15.30
N LEU A 517 31.78 27.66 14.39
CA LEU A 517 31.25 27.01 13.20
C LEU A 517 32.41 26.42 12.38
N VAL A 518 32.44 25.10 12.22
CA VAL A 518 33.50 24.38 11.50
C VAL A 518 33.03 23.87 10.13
N ARG A 519 31.72 23.71 9.96
CA ARG A 519 31.12 23.22 8.72
C ARG A 519 29.77 23.88 8.45
N LEU A 520 29.55 24.24 7.20
CA LEU A 520 28.29 24.70 6.65
C LEU A 520 27.89 23.79 5.49
N GLU A 521 26.77 23.10 5.63
CA GLU A 521 26.15 22.34 4.55
C GLU A 521 24.92 23.07 4.03
N LEU A 522 24.94 23.42 2.75
CA LEU A 522 23.82 24.07 2.08
C LEU A 522 23.15 23.08 1.12
N VAL A 523 21.87 22.79 1.37
CA VAL A 523 21.06 21.94 0.53
C VAL A 523 20.00 22.79 -0.16
N ALA A 524 20.17 23.04 -1.46
CA ALA A 524 19.28 23.91 -2.22
C ALA A 524 19.26 23.52 -3.71
N PRO A 525 18.12 23.68 -4.42
CA PRO A 525 18.09 23.57 -5.88
C PRO A 525 19.11 24.51 -6.51
N LYS A 526 19.75 24.10 -7.62
CA LYS A 526 20.83 24.87 -8.27
C LYS A 526 20.51 26.35 -8.51
N LYS A 527 19.24 26.66 -8.83
CA LYS A 527 18.75 28.03 -9.08
C LYS A 527 18.67 28.91 -7.82
N LEU A 528 18.68 28.30 -6.65
CA LEU A 528 18.56 28.95 -5.33
C LEU A 528 19.88 28.88 -4.54
N GLN A 529 20.94 28.33 -5.12
CA GLN A 529 22.25 28.27 -4.48
C GLN A 529 22.89 29.67 -4.52
N PRO A 530 23.36 30.21 -3.39
CA PRO A 530 24.14 31.43 -3.32
C PRO A 530 25.50 31.24 -4.00
N ASP A 531 26.08 32.36 -4.42
CA ASP A 531 27.39 32.40 -5.09
C ASP A 531 28.49 31.81 -4.17
N PRO A 532 29.22 30.77 -4.61
CA PRO A 532 30.33 30.19 -3.86
C PRO A 532 31.40 31.21 -3.43
N ALA A 533 31.67 32.23 -4.26
CA ALA A 533 32.65 33.27 -3.91
C ALA A 533 32.17 34.14 -2.73
N ARG A 534 30.87 34.41 -2.64
CA ARG A 534 30.26 35.12 -1.51
C ARG A 534 30.28 34.28 -0.24
N LEU A 535 30.01 32.98 -0.35
CA LEU A 535 30.10 32.05 0.79
C LEU A 535 31.51 32.00 1.36
N ALA A 536 32.52 31.88 0.50
CA ALA A 536 33.93 31.88 0.91
C ALA A 536 34.34 33.20 1.59
N THR A 537 33.81 34.33 1.11
CA THR A 537 34.06 35.65 1.71
C THR A 537 33.38 35.78 3.08
N THR A 538 32.16 35.25 3.23
CA THR A 538 31.34 35.40 4.44
C THR A 538 31.85 34.54 5.60
N PHE A 539 32.26 33.29 5.33
CA PHE A 539 32.66 32.34 6.37
C PHE A 539 34.20 32.16 6.49
N GLY A 540 34.96 32.61 5.49
CA GLY A 540 36.41 32.48 5.45
C GLY A 540 36.90 31.03 5.28
N LYS A 541 38.22 30.83 5.23
CA LYS A 541 38.86 29.52 4.95
C LYS A 541 38.77 28.48 6.08
N LYS A 542 38.28 28.87 7.26
CA LYS A 542 38.22 28.00 8.46
C LYS A 542 36.94 27.16 8.54
N VAL A 543 35.94 27.48 7.72
CA VAL A 543 34.67 26.76 7.66
C VAL A 543 34.65 25.91 6.41
N GLU A 544 34.43 24.60 6.57
CA GLU A 544 34.19 23.71 5.43
C GLU A 544 32.80 24.02 4.85
N ILE A 545 32.74 24.42 3.57
CA ILE A 545 31.47 24.73 2.90
C ILE A 545 31.16 23.62 1.90
N VAL A 546 30.02 22.96 2.11
CA VAL A 546 29.52 21.89 1.25
C VAL A 546 28.19 22.34 0.66
N VAL A 547 28.11 22.45 -0.66
CA VAL A 547 26.85 22.77 -1.36
C VAL A 547 26.37 21.53 -2.10
N ARG A 548 25.12 21.13 -1.86
CA ARG A 548 24.51 19.96 -2.49
C ARG A 548 23.12 20.31 -3.02
N GLU A 549 22.76 19.67 -4.12
CA GLU A 549 21.36 19.66 -4.54
C GLU A 549 20.57 18.70 -3.63
N PRO A 550 19.30 19.03 -3.30
CA PRO A 550 18.45 18.10 -2.58
C PRO A 550 18.33 16.80 -3.38
N VAL A 551 18.60 15.68 -2.72
CA VAL A 551 18.35 14.36 -3.30
C VAL A 551 16.84 14.28 -3.58
N PRO A 552 16.41 13.95 -4.81
CA PRO A 552 15.01 13.65 -5.06
C PRO A 552 14.64 12.45 -4.18
N SER A 553 13.88 12.65 -3.12
CA SER A 553 13.40 11.54 -2.30
C SER A 553 12.20 10.90 -2.98
N SER A 554 12.11 9.56 -3.03
CA SER A 554 10.94 8.83 -3.56
C SER A 554 9.67 8.90 -2.67
N GLY A 555 9.56 9.99 -1.90
CA GLY A 555 8.57 10.18 -0.85
C GLY A 555 7.77 11.48 -0.96
N LEU A 556 7.76 12.16 -2.12
CA LEU A 556 6.93 13.35 -2.28
C LEU A 556 5.49 13.03 -1.86
N ALA A 557 4.97 13.82 -0.92
CA ALA A 557 3.62 13.65 -0.39
C ALA A 557 2.63 14.00 -1.51
N THR A 558 2.32 13.01 -2.34
CA THR A 558 1.36 13.16 -3.43
C THR A 558 -0.04 13.13 -2.83
N GLY A 559 -0.81 14.19 -3.05
CA GLY A 559 -2.24 14.20 -2.73
C GLY A 559 -2.93 13.07 -3.49
N LEU A 560 -3.89 12.40 -2.85
CA LEU A 560 -4.83 11.56 -3.58
C LEU A 560 -5.69 12.51 -4.44
N GLY A 561 -5.32 12.66 -5.72
CA GLY A 561 -6.12 13.43 -6.67
C GLY A 561 -7.56 12.90 -6.68
N GLY A 562 -8.51 13.84 -6.61
CA GLY A 562 -9.96 13.57 -6.57
C GLY A 562 -10.50 12.96 -7.84
#